data_AF-A0A1Y1QXM5-F1
#
_entry.id   AF-A0A1Y1QXM5-F1
#
_cell.length_a   1.000
_cell.length_b   1.000
_cell.length_c   1.000
_cell.angle_alpha   90.00
_cell.angle_beta   90.00
_cell.angle_gamma   90.00
#
_symmetry.space_group_name_H-M   'P 1'
#
loop_
_entity.id
_entity.type
_entity.pdbx_description
1 polymer ?
#
loop_
_entity_poly.entity_id
_entity_poly.type
_entity_poly.pdbx_seq_one_letter_code
_entity_poly.pdbx_strand_id
1 'polypeptide(L)'
;MKLSLFDAASKLFIGYIDAINDQLNPGGYLIPADATAVAPPPLQTTQAARFNGTDWDVVPDLRGTEYWLNDAQFTITDAGVDLPDGATLQKPQSVINAEFKAVLDVALVKIEAKAGQYQMLFLGANSSKREARFAQNLAAAQRLLAGNYADPEQQSADTLSMTVQAQAQANKNGTTPMSVAEFAQWIVAWQPKTTVIAGYIESILVNGRTGLQQLRDAAVTNRTAPDVFAAECTAYLDQLANQASAKFAELTGASNE
;
A
#
# COMPACT_ATOMS: atom_id res chain seq x y z
N MET A 1 -26.86 -53.40 -19.99
CA MET A 1 -27.02 -52.92 -18.59
C MET A 1 -25.88 -51.95 -18.30
N LYS A 2 -26.14 -50.86 -17.58
CA LYS A 2 -25.06 -49.95 -17.15
C LYS A 2 -24.54 -50.36 -15.77
N LEU A 3 -23.23 -50.31 -15.58
CA LEU A 3 -22.57 -50.42 -14.29
C LEU A 3 -22.07 -49.04 -13.88
N SER A 4 -22.14 -48.76 -12.58
CA SER A 4 -21.58 -47.57 -11.99
C SER A 4 -20.14 -47.83 -11.58
N LEU A 5 -19.21 -47.03 -12.10
CA LEU A 5 -17.80 -47.08 -11.75
C LEU A 5 -17.54 -46.22 -10.52
N PHE A 6 -16.67 -46.72 -9.66
CA PHE A 6 -16.06 -45.93 -8.59
C PHE A 6 -14.54 -45.95 -8.68
N ASP A 7 -13.91 -44.92 -8.16
CA ASP A 7 -12.46 -44.88 -7.99
C ASP A 7 -12.01 -45.90 -6.93
N ALA A 8 -10.96 -46.66 -7.20
CA ALA A 8 -10.54 -47.77 -6.35
C ALA A 8 -10.08 -47.32 -4.95
N ALA A 9 -9.52 -46.11 -4.82
CA ALA A 9 -8.98 -45.60 -3.55
C ALA A 9 -10.06 -44.86 -2.73
N SER A 10 -10.73 -43.89 -3.35
CA SER A 10 -11.69 -43.00 -2.70
C SER A 10 -13.12 -43.55 -2.67
N LYS A 11 -13.40 -44.58 -3.47
CA LYS A 11 -14.73 -45.16 -3.70
C LYS A 11 -15.76 -44.15 -4.24
N LEU A 12 -15.31 -43.02 -4.75
CA LEU A 12 -16.18 -42.00 -5.33
C LEU A 12 -16.68 -42.45 -6.70
N PHE A 13 -17.94 -42.16 -6.99
CA PHE A 13 -18.51 -42.38 -8.31
C PHE A 13 -17.75 -41.56 -9.37
N ILE A 14 -17.30 -42.22 -10.44
CA ILE A 14 -16.53 -41.59 -11.53
C ILE A 14 -17.20 -41.68 -12.90
N GLY A 15 -18.28 -42.47 -13.03
CA GLY A 15 -19.03 -42.57 -14.28
C GLY A 15 -19.72 -43.91 -14.49
N TYR A 16 -20.15 -44.15 -15.72
CA TYR A 16 -20.84 -45.38 -16.10
C TYR A 16 -20.07 -46.13 -17.19
N ILE A 17 -20.20 -47.45 -17.19
CA ILE A 17 -19.78 -48.32 -18.29
C ILE A 17 -20.91 -49.27 -18.68
N ASP A 18 -20.84 -49.81 -19.89
CA ASP A 18 -21.73 -50.88 -20.31
C ASP A 18 -21.20 -52.24 -19.83
N ALA A 19 -22.08 -53.03 -19.22
CA ALA A 19 -21.78 -54.38 -18.76
C ALA A 19 -21.47 -55.30 -19.94
N ILE A 20 -20.44 -56.13 -19.79
CA ILE A 20 -20.06 -57.15 -20.78
C ILE A 20 -20.79 -58.45 -20.44
N ASN A 21 -21.44 -59.08 -21.41
CA ASN A 21 -22.08 -60.38 -21.22
C ASN A 21 -21.03 -61.44 -20.87
N ASP A 22 -21.34 -62.26 -19.87
CA ASP A 22 -20.56 -63.44 -19.56
C ASP A 22 -20.91 -64.55 -20.57
N GLN A 23 -19.97 -64.86 -21.46
CA GLN A 23 -20.18 -65.89 -22.50
C GLN A 23 -20.29 -67.30 -21.92
N LEU A 24 -19.79 -67.52 -20.70
CA LEU A 24 -19.82 -68.82 -20.02
C LEU A 24 -21.08 -69.01 -19.17
N ASN A 25 -21.76 -67.91 -18.82
CA ASN A 25 -23.01 -67.92 -18.06
C ASN A 25 -24.09 -67.14 -18.81
N PRO A 26 -24.87 -67.79 -19.69
CA PRO A 26 -25.91 -67.13 -20.47
C PRO A 26 -26.91 -66.36 -19.57
N GLY A 27 -26.95 -65.03 -19.72
CA GLY A 27 -27.77 -64.12 -18.90
C GLY A 27 -27.02 -63.45 -17.74
N GLY A 28 -25.77 -63.84 -17.48
CA GLY A 28 -24.86 -63.18 -16.54
C GLY A 28 -24.04 -62.06 -17.18
N TYR A 29 -23.52 -61.16 -16.34
CA TYR A 29 -22.65 -60.07 -16.73
C TYR A 29 -21.33 -60.13 -15.97
N LEU A 30 -20.23 -59.80 -16.63
CA LEU A 30 -18.94 -59.58 -16.00
C LEU A 30 -18.92 -58.20 -15.35
N ILE A 31 -18.77 -58.15 -14.03
CA ILE A 31 -18.68 -56.92 -13.25
C ILE A 31 -17.21 -56.70 -12.86
N PRO A 32 -16.55 -55.63 -13.34
CA PRO A 32 -15.20 -55.27 -12.90
C PRO A 32 -15.12 -55.03 -11.40
N ALA A 33 -13.91 -55.18 -10.83
CA ALA A 33 -13.68 -55.05 -9.38
C ALA A 33 -14.10 -53.67 -8.81
N ASP A 34 -13.98 -52.61 -9.61
CA ASP A 34 -14.33 -51.23 -9.21
C ASP A 34 -15.64 -50.75 -9.84
N ALA A 35 -16.60 -51.68 -10.01
CA ALA A 35 -17.91 -51.41 -10.57
C ALA A 35 -19.03 -52.07 -9.76
N THR A 36 -20.21 -51.47 -9.77
CA THR A 36 -21.42 -52.06 -9.17
C THR A 36 -22.63 -51.92 -10.10
N ALA A 37 -23.57 -52.87 -9.97
CA ALA A 37 -24.88 -52.83 -10.62
C ALA A 37 -25.84 -51.82 -9.97
N VAL A 38 -25.53 -51.39 -8.73
CA VAL A 38 -26.35 -50.45 -7.97
C VAL A 38 -26.10 -49.04 -8.51
N ALA A 39 -27.15 -48.36 -8.96
CA ALA A 39 -27.05 -46.99 -9.43
C ALA A 39 -26.88 -46.01 -8.25
N PRO A 40 -26.04 -44.97 -8.37
CA PRO A 40 -25.94 -43.93 -7.35
C PRO A 40 -27.26 -43.15 -7.25
N PRO A 41 -27.59 -42.60 -6.07
CA PRO A 41 -28.73 -41.72 -5.91
C PRO A 41 -28.54 -40.43 -6.74
N PRO A 42 -29.63 -39.69 -7.00
CA PRO A 42 -29.53 -38.34 -7.57
C PRO A 42 -28.68 -37.43 -6.67
N LEU A 43 -27.67 -36.77 -7.25
CA LEU A 43 -26.76 -35.89 -6.53
C LEU A 43 -27.06 -34.41 -6.81
N GLN A 44 -26.84 -33.56 -5.80
CA GLN A 44 -26.78 -32.11 -5.95
C GLN A 44 -25.35 -31.65 -6.31
N THR A 45 -25.20 -30.39 -6.72
CA THR A 45 -23.91 -29.81 -7.15
C THR A 45 -22.81 -29.87 -6.08
N THR A 46 -23.17 -29.89 -4.79
CA THR A 46 -22.24 -29.94 -3.65
C THR A 46 -22.19 -31.32 -2.99
N GLN A 47 -22.48 -32.38 -3.76
CA GLN A 47 -22.55 -33.75 -3.26
C GLN A 47 -21.83 -34.71 -4.20
N ALA A 48 -21.24 -35.75 -3.62
CA ALA A 48 -20.70 -36.89 -4.33
C ALA A 48 -21.30 -38.19 -3.78
N ALA A 49 -21.36 -39.22 -4.61
CA ALA A 49 -21.70 -40.56 -4.18
C ALA A 49 -20.42 -41.33 -3.85
N ARG A 50 -20.36 -41.95 -2.66
CA ARG A 50 -19.27 -42.82 -2.23
C ARG A 50 -19.81 -44.23 -2.03
N PHE A 51 -19.22 -45.21 -2.69
CA PHE A 51 -19.64 -46.61 -2.55
C PHE A 51 -19.15 -47.19 -1.22
N ASN A 52 -20.06 -47.73 -0.42
CA ASN A 52 -19.77 -48.32 0.90
C ASN A 52 -19.56 -49.84 0.85
N GLY A 53 -19.52 -50.43 -0.34
CA GLY A 53 -19.39 -51.87 -0.57
C GLY A 53 -20.71 -52.57 -0.85
N THR A 54 -21.84 -51.95 -0.50
CA THR A 54 -23.19 -52.50 -0.72
C THR A 54 -24.09 -51.53 -1.46
N ASP A 55 -24.05 -50.25 -1.08
CA ASP A 55 -24.84 -49.15 -1.65
C ASP A 55 -23.99 -47.85 -1.71
N TRP A 56 -24.61 -46.74 -2.08
CA TRP A 56 -23.98 -45.43 -2.20
C TRP A 56 -24.38 -44.50 -1.06
N ASP A 57 -23.39 -43.99 -0.35
CA ASP A 57 -23.56 -42.90 0.60
C ASP A 57 -23.44 -41.56 -0.13
N VAL A 58 -24.33 -40.61 0.18
CA VAL A 58 -24.20 -39.23 -0.28
C VAL A 58 -23.30 -38.48 0.69
N VAL A 59 -22.16 -38.01 0.20
CA VAL A 59 -21.18 -37.24 0.98
C VAL A 59 -21.08 -35.81 0.45
N PRO A 60 -20.75 -34.81 1.30
CA PRO A 60 -20.53 -33.45 0.83
C PRO A 60 -19.35 -33.41 -0.15
N ASP A 61 -19.48 -32.67 -1.24
CA ASP A 61 -18.39 -32.41 -2.17
C ASP A 61 -18.17 -30.90 -2.25
N LEU A 62 -17.31 -30.41 -1.35
CA LEU A 62 -16.93 -29.00 -1.25
C LEU A 62 -15.52 -28.78 -1.80
N ARG A 63 -14.99 -29.69 -2.62
CA ARG A 63 -13.64 -29.57 -3.18
C ARG A 63 -13.48 -28.26 -3.96
N GLY A 64 -12.32 -27.62 -3.79
CA GLY A 64 -12.04 -26.29 -4.34
C GLY A 64 -12.66 -25.13 -3.56
N THR A 65 -13.47 -25.40 -2.53
CA THR A 65 -13.98 -24.36 -1.64
C THR A 65 -12.87 -23.86 -0.72
N GLU A 66 -12.62 -22.56 -0.74
CA GLU A 66 -11.72 -21.89 0.18
C GLU A 66 -12.44 -21.59 1.50
N TYR A 67 -11.73 -21.80 2.61
CA TYR A 67 -12.21 -21.48 3.95
C TYR A 67 -11.07 -20.90 4.80
N TRP A 68 -11.45 -20.29 5.90
CA TRP A 68 -10.54 -19.67 6.85
C TRP A 68 -10.69 -20.32 8.21
N LEU A 69 -9.56 -20.64 8.84
CA LEU A 69 -9.50 -21.16 10.19
C LEU A 69 -8.31 -20.53 10.91
N ASN A 70 -8.55 -19.88 12.05
CA ASN A 70 -7.51 -19.18 12.81
C ASN A 70 -6.68 -18.21 11.94
N ASP A 71 -7.35 -17.41 11.12
CA ASP A 71 -6.75 -16.43 10.19
C ASP A 71 -5.86 -17.01 9.06
N ALA A 72 -5.80 -18.33 8.93
CA ALA A 72 -5.15 -19.00 7.81
C ALA A 72 -6.18 -19.47 6.77
N GLN A 73 -5.84 -19.31 5.49
CA GLN A 73 -6.64 -19.76 4.36
C GLN A 73 -6.30 -21.21 4.02
N PHE A 74 -7.33 -22.00 3.76
CA PHE A 74 -7.23 -23.40 3.35
C PHE A 74 -8.20 -23.68 2.21
N THR A 75 -7.97 -24.79 1.52
CA THR A 75 -8.85 -25.27 0.45
C THR A 75 -9.24 -26.71 0.74
N ILE A 76 -10.52 -27.04 0.59
CA ILE A 76 -10.98 -28.43 0.69
C ILE A 76 -10.50 -29.17 -0.57
N THR A 77 -9.74 -30.24 -0.39
CA THR A 77 -9.17 -31.05 -1.49
C THR A 77 -9.89 -32.37 -1.71
N ASP A 78 -10.54 -32.89 -0.67
CA ASP A 78 -11.13 -34.22 -0.66
C ASP A 78 -12.66 -34.17 -0.56
N ALA A 79 -13.32 -35.07 -1.28
CA ALA A 79 -14.77 -35.23 -1.15
C ALA A 79 -15.10 -35.94 0.16
N GLY A 80 -16.27 -35.66 0.71
CA GLY A 80 -16.73 -36.11 2.01
C GLY A 80 -16.09 -35.40 3.19
N VAL A 81 -15.31 -34.34 2.94
CA VAL A 81 -14.81 -33.41 3.97
C VAL A 81 -15.74 -32.21 4.02
N ASP A 82 -16.32 -31.98 5.20
CA ASP A 82 -17.11 -30.79 5.48
C ASP A 82 -16.22 -29.64 6.00
N LEU A 83 -16.78 -28.45 6.18
CA LEU A 83 -16.06 -27.34 6.82
C LEU A 83 -15.66 -27.74 8.26
N PRO A 84 -14.38 -27.57 8.64
CA PRO A 84 -13.94 -27.80 10.01
C PRO A 84 -14.70 -26.93 11.02
N ASP A 85 -14.83 -27.40 12.26
CA ASP A 85 -15.43 -26.61 13.34
C ASP A 85 -14.71 -25.26 13.52
N GLY A 86 -15.48 -24.17 13.52
CA GLY A 86 -14.96 -22.81 13.62
C GLY A 86 -14.39 -22.24 12.32
N ALA A 87 -14.41 -22.98 11.21
CA ALA A 87 -14.05 -22.46 9.90
C ALA A 87 -15.12 -21.52 9.34
N THR A 88 -14.69 -20.54 8.55
CA THR A 88 -15.58 -19.58 7.88
C THR A 88 -15.28 -19.49 6.39
N LEU A 89 -16.33 -19.37 5.56
CA LEU A 89 -16.18 -19.06 4.14
C LEU A 89 -15.84 -17.58 3.88
N GLN A 90 -16.10 -16.73 4.87
CA GLN A 90 -15.73 -15.32 4.79
C GLN A 90 -14.31 -15.13 5.31
N LYS A 91 -13.54 -14.32 4.60
CA LYS A 91 -12.22 -13.86 5.05
C LYS A 91 -12.33 -13.14 6.40
N PRO A 92 -11.56 -13.54 7.43
CA PRO A 92 -11.59 -12.91 8.74
C PRO A 92 -11.22 -11.42 8.69
N GLN A 93 -11.88 -10.64 9.55
CA GLN A 93 -11.66 -9.19 9.61
C GLN A 93 -10.24 -8.83 10.03
N SER A 94 -9.61 -9.64 10.88
CA SER A 94 -8.20 -9.51 11.29
C SER A 94 -7.25 -9.55 10.09
N VAL A 95 -7.46 -10.50 9.17
CA VAL A 95 -6.65 -10.64 7.95
C VAL A 95 -6.87 -9.44 7.03
N ILE A 96 -8.12 -9.04 6.82
CA ILE A 96 -8.47 -7.84 6.02
C ILE A 96 -7.77 -6.60 6.59
N ASN A 97 -7.84 -6.40 7.92
CA ASN A 97 -7.20 -5.27 8.58
C ASN A 97 -5.68 -5.29 8.44
N ALA A 98 -5.05 -6.47 8.48
CA ALA A 98 -3.61 -6.61 8.29
C ALA A 98 -3.16 -6.24 6.88
N GLU A 99 -3.92 -6.63 5.85
CA GLU A 99 -3.65 -6.27 4.46
C GLU A 99 -3.77 -4.76 4.22
N PHE A 100 -4.84 -4.14 4.71
CA PHE A 100 -5.00 -2.68 4.64
C PHE A 100 -3.90 -1.94 5.41
N LYS A 101 -3.47 -2.46 6.56
CA LYS A 101 -2.36 -1.89 7.31
C LYS A 101 -1.06 -1.94 6.49
N ALA A 102 -0.77 -3.06 5.83
CA ALA A 102 0.44 -3.19 5.01
C ALA A 102 0.45 -2.17 3.86
N VAL A 103 -0.68 -1.97 3.19
CA VAL A 103 -0.82 -0.93 2.15
C VAL A 103 -0.66 0.47 2.73
N LEU A 104 -1.28 0.75 3.87
CA LEU A 104 -1.17 2.03 4.57
C LEU A 104 0.28 2.35 4.97
N ASP A 105 1.01 1.38 5.52
CA ASP A 105 2.41 1.55 5.93
C ASP A 105 3.28 1.96 4.72
N VAL A 106 3.07 1.34 3.55
CA VAL A 106 3.76 1.71 2.30
C VAL A 106 3.40 3.13 1.85
N ALA A 107 2.11 3.50 1.92
CA ALA A 107 1.65 4.84 1.55
C ALA A 107 2.22 5.92 2.49
N LEU A 108 2.34 5.61 3.78
CA LEU A 108 2.93 6.51 4.78
C LEU A 108 4.42 6.77 4.52
N VAL A 109 5.18 5.74 4.13
CA VAL A 109 6.59 5.93 3.72
C VAL A 109 6.69 6.83 2.49
N LYS A 110 5.77 6.71 1.53
CA LYS A 110 5.76 7.58 0.34
C LYS A 110 5.51 9.05 0.68
N ILE A 111 4.58 9.35 1.59
CA ILE A 111 4.33 10.75 1.99
C ILE A 111 5.53 11.35 2.73
N GLU A 112 6.18 10.57 3.59
CA GLU A 112 7.40 11.00 4.28
C GLU A 112 8.56 11.24 3.32
N ALA A 113 8.76 10.35 2.36
CA ALA A 113 9.76 10.53 1.31
C ALA A 113 9.50 11.79 0.49
N LYS A 114 8.23 12.07 0.15
CA LYS A 114 7.85 13.26 -0.62
C LYS A 114 8.05 14.54 0.18
N ALA A 115 7.64 14.57 1.45
CA ALA A 115 7.90 15.70 2.34
C ALA A 115 9.41 15.95 2.49
N GLY A 116 10.20 14.88 2.66
CA GLY A 116 11.67 14.95 2.68
C GLY A 116 12.27 15.51 1.39
N GLN A 117 11.73 15.16 0.22
CA GLN A 117 12.16 15.75 -1.06
C GLN A 117 11.91 17.26 -1.10
N TYR A 118 10.74 17.74 -0.67
CA TYR A 118 10.48 19.18 -0.58
C TYR A 118 11.37 19.86 0.44
N GLN A 119 11.59 19.23 1.59
CA GLN A 119 12.51 19.74 2.60
C GLN A 119 13.94 19.85 2.04
N MET A 120 14.41 18.85 1.29
CA MET A 120 15.71 18.90 0.61
C MET A 120 15.76 19.98 -0.48
N LEU A 121 14.70 20.13 -1.28
CA LEU A 121 14.64 21.12 -2.36
C LEU A 121 14.73 22.55 -1.82
N PHE A 122 14.00 22.84 -0.73
CA PHE A 122 13.89 24.21 -0.20
C PHE A 122 14.90 24.52 0.90
N LEU A 123 15.15 23.58 1.81
CA LEU A 123 16.04 23.77 2.95
C LEU A 123 17.42 23.14 2.73
N GLY A 124 17.58 22.20 1.80
CA GLY A 124 18.85 21.50 1.53
C GLY A 124 19.13 20.33 2.47
N ALA A 125 20.15 19.52 2.14
CA ALA A 125 20.52 18.28 2.86
C ALA A 125 21.03 18.45 4.31
N ASN A 126 21.07 19.68 4.83
CA ASN A 126 21.54 20.00 6.19
C ASN A 126 20.61 21.06 6.83
N SER A 127 19.29 20.84 6.78
CA SER A 127 18.26 21.80 7.20
C SER A 127 18.54 22.42 8.57
N SER A 128 18.89 21.62 9.59
CA SER A 128 19.21 22.13 10.94
C SER A 128 20.43 23.06 10.99
N LYS A 129 21.52 22.73 10.27
CA LYS A 129 22.69 23.62 10.16
C LYS A 129 22.38 24.86 9.31
N ARG A 130 21.46 24.76 8.35
CA ARG A 130 21.05 25.89 7.50
C ARG A 130 20.07 26.81 8.20
N GLU A 131 19.13 26.29 8.98
CA GLU A 131 18.24 27.05 9.86
C GLU A 131 19.04 27.83 10.88
N ALA A 132 20.01 27.20 11.55
CA ALA A 132 20.91 27.89 12.47
C ALA A 132 21.69 29.02 11.78
N ARG A 133 22.25 28.76 10.59
CA ARG A 133 22.94 29.79 9.79
C ARG A 133 21.99 30.88 9.31
N PHE A 134 20.78 30.55 8.90
CA PHE A 134 19.78 31.51 8.45
C PHE A 134 19.34 32.39 9.61
N ALA A 135 19.11 31.83 10.81
CA ALA A 135 18.79 32.58 12.02
C ALA A 135 19.93 33.53 12.42
N GLN A 136 21.18 33.05 12.38
CA GLN A 136 22.37 33.89 12.60
C GLN A 136 22.46 35.02 11.58
N ASN A 137 22.30 34.72 10.29
CA ASN A 137 22.32 35.71 9.23
C ASN A 137 21.11 36.67 9.30
N LEU A 138 19.94 36.22 9.73
CA LEU A 138 18.77 37.07 9.92
C LEU A 138 19.01 38.07 11.05
N ALA A 139 19.56 37.60 12.17
CA ALA A 139 19.92 38.47 13.29
C ALA A 139 20.96 39.52 12.88
N ALA A 140 22.01 39.11 12.16
CA ALA A 140 23.01 40.02 11.60
C ALA A 140 22.41 41.00 10.58
N ALA A 141 21.53 40.54 9.69
CA ALA A 141 20.86 41.39 8.70
C ALA A 141 19.96 42.44 9.37
N GLN A 142 19.21 42.06 10.40
CA GLN A 142 18.37 42.98 11.17
C GLN A 142 19.20 44.06 11.88
N ARG A 143 20.34 43.68 12.50
CA ARG A 143 21.27 44.65 13.09
C ARG A 143 21.85 45.60 12.05
N LEU A 144 22.23 45.07 10.88
CA LEU A 144 22.77 45.85 9.77
C LEU A 144 21.79 46.92 9.29
N LEU A 145 20.53 46.53 9.05
CA LEU A 145 19.50 47.43 8.55
C LEU A 145 19.04 48.43 9.59
N ALA A 146 19.11 48.08 10.88
CA ALA A 146 18.81 49.01 11.96
C ALA A 146 19.93 50.03 12.22
N GLY A 147 21.12 49.86 11.61
CA GLY A 147 22.30 50.68 11.91
C GLY A 147 22.85 50.46 13.33
N ASN A 148 22.43 49.39 14.01
CA ASN A 148 22.68 49.15 15.43
C ASN A 148 23.90 48.25 15.64
N TYR A 149 25.08 48.73 15.25
CA TYR A 149 26.35 48.10 15.63
C TYR A 149 26.97 48.84 16.81
N ALA A 150 27.34 48.10 17.86
CA ALA A 150 28.04 48.65 19.01
C ALA A 150 29.47 49.10 18.62
N ASP A 151 30.12 48.38 17.70
CA ASP A 151 31.44 48.73 17.16
C ASP A 151 31.67 48.13 15.74
N PRO A 152 32.72 48.58 15.01
CA PRO A 152 33.07 48.08 13.68
C PRO A 152 33.58 46.63 13.63
N GLU A 153 34.11 46.11 14.74
CA GLU A 153 34.64 44.74 14.83
C GLU A 153 33.48 43.73 14.88
N GLN A 154 32.41 44.06 15.61
CA GLN A 154 31.15 43.34 15.61
C GLN A 154 30.44 43.41 14.26
N GLN A 155 30.49 44.55 13.57
CA GLN A 155 30.00 44.65 12.19
C GLN A 155 30.79 43.74 11.23
N SER A 156 32.11 43.65 11.41
CA SER A 156 32.96 42.76 10.61
C SER A 156 32.70 41.27 10.90
N ALA A 157 32.46 40.93 12.17
CA ALA A 157 32.17 39.56 12.62
C ALA A 157 30.76 39.10 12.21
N ASP A 158 29.78 40.01 12.17
CA ASP A 158 28.41 39.76 11.71
C ASP A 158 28.28 39.77 10.18
N THR A 159 29.38 39.85 9.42
CA THR A 159 29.32 39.76 7.96
C THR A 159 28.64 38.45 7.56
N LEU A 160 27.52 38.60 6.85
CA LEU A 160 26.57 37.54 6.54
C LEU A 160 27.28 36.37 5.83
N SER A 161 27.36 35.22 6.50
CA SER A 161 28.06 34.03 6.01
C SER A 161 27.47 33.49 4.70
N MET A 162 26.17 33.70 4.46
CA MET A 162 25.57 33.35 3.17
C MET A 162 25.97 34.30 2.04
N THR A 163 26.35 35.55 2.30
CA THR A 163 26.88 36.46 1.26
C THR A 163 28.24 35.99 0.78
N VAL A 164 29.11 35.55 1.69
CA VAL A 164 30.44 35.01 1.34
C VAL A 164 30.32 33.79 0.43
N GLN A 165 29.34 32.91 0.72
CA GLN A 165 29.06 31.75 -0.13
C GLN A 165 28.39 32.15 -1.46
N ALA A 166 27.44 33.10 -1.43
CA ALA A 166 26.78 33.60 -2.63
C ALA A 166 27.78 34.30 -3.57
N GLN A 167 28.72 35.08 -3.03
CA GLN A 167 29.82 35.69 -3.77
C GLN A 167 30.77 34.64 -4.34
N ALA A 168 31.13 33.62 -3.56
CA ALA A 168 31.94 32.52 -4.06
C ALA A 168 31.25 31.73 -5.20
N GLN A 169 29.92 31.56 -5.15
CA GLN A 169 29.14 30.88 -6.17
C GLN A 169 28.92 31.77 -7.42
N ALA A 170 28.63 33.04 -7.23
CA ALA A 170 28.45 34.03 -8.29
C ALA A 170 29.73 34.21 -9.11
N ASN A 171 30.88 34.25 -8.43
CA ASN A 171 32.20 34.27 -9.06
C ASN A 171 32.48 33.02 -9.92
N LYS A 172 31.94 31.86 -9.55
CA LYS A 172 32.04 30.63 -10.37
C LYS A 172 31.12 30.64 -11.59
N ASN A 173 29.97 31.30 -11.48
CA ASN A 173 28.92 31.27 -12.49
C ASN A 173 28.85 32.54 -13.36
N GLY A 174 29.74 33.52 -13.14
CA GLY A 174 29.78 34.77 -13.89
C GLY A 174 28.61 35.71 -13.61
N THR A 175 27.90 35.55 -12.49
CA THR A 175 26.81 36.45 -12.11
C THR A 175 27.30 37.57 -11.20
N THR A 176 26.67 38.74 -11.27
CA THR A 176 27.00 39.87 -10.40
C THR A 176 26.64 39.52 -8.95
N PRO A 177 27.59 39.58 -8.00
CA PRO A 177 27.28 39.32 -6.60
C PRO A 177 26.46 40.45 -5.99
N MET A 178 25.48 40.11 -5.13
CA MET A 178 24.80 41.10 -4.29
C MET A 178 25.78 41.72 -3.29
N SER A 179 25.59 43.01 -2.99
CA SER A 179 26.22 43.66 -1.84
C SER A 179 25.69 43.09 -0.52
N VAL A 180 26.44 43.29 0.57
CA VAL A 180 26.02 42.85 1.92
C VAL A 180 24.69 43.49 2.32
N ALA A 181 24.46 44.75 1.94
CA ALA A 181 23.22 45.47 2.25
C ALA A 181 22.02 44.92 1.45
N GLU A 182 22.18 44.70 0.14
CA GLU A 182 21.15 44.06 -0.70
C GLU A 182 20.84 42.65 -0.20
N PHE A 183 21.86 41.90 0.21
CA PHE A 183 21.70 40.56 0.76
C PHE A 183 20.99 40.57 2.13
N ALA A 184 21.25 41.57 2.98
CA ALA A 184 20.54 41.74 4.26
C ALA A 184 19.05 42.03 4.04
N GLN A 185 18.71 42.92 3.10
CA GLN A 185 17.33 43.20 2.72
C GLN A 185 16.65 41.95 2.16
N TRP A 186 17.35 41.19 1.33
CA TRP A 186 16.86 39.93 0.78
C TRP A 186 16.56 38.91 1.90
N ILE A 187 17.46 38.69 2.87
CA ILE A 187 17.23 37.75 3.98
C ILE A 187 15.99 38.10 4.79
N VAL A 188 15.84 39.38 5.17
CA VAL A 188 14.69 39.83 5.97
C VAL A 188 13.38 39.65 5.19
N ALA A 189 13.37 39.97 3.89
CA ALA A 189 12.22 39.72 3.03
C ALA A 189 11.93 38.22 2.82
N TRP A 190 12.94 37.35 2.95
CA TRP A 190 12.82 35.91 2.73
C TRP A 190 12.37 35.11 3.96
N GLN A 191 12.59 35.63 5.17
CA GLN A 191 12.15 35.00 6.42
C GLN A 191 10.68 34.52 6.39
N PRO A 192 9.66 35.35 6.09
CA PRO A 192 8.27 34.89 6.11
C PRO A 192 8.03 33.75 5.12
N LYS A 193 8.73 33.72 3.98
CA LYS A 193 8.60 32.66 2.96
C LYS A 193 9.11 31.32 3.49
N THR A 194 10.23 31.30 4.21
CA THR A 194 10.78 30.07 4.80
C THR A 194 9.85 29.45 5.83
N THR A 195 9.28 30.27 6.70
CA THR A 195 8.33 29.82 7.73
C THR A 195 7.06 29.24 7.09
N VAL A 196 6.53 29.91 6.06
CA VAL A 196 5.35 29.44 5.32
C VAL A 196 5.63 28.12 4.60
N ILE A 197 6.80 27.98 3.97
CA ILE A 197 7.22 26.73 3.31
C ILE A 197 7.33 25.58 4.31
N ALA A 198 8.00 25.78 5.45
CA ALA A 198 8.15 24.75 6.48
C ALA A 198 6.79 24.32 7.04
N GLY A 199 5.92 25.29 7.38
CA GLY A 199 4.56 24.99 7.85
C GLY A 199 3.70 24.25 6.80
N TYR A 200 3.93 24.54 5.52
CA TYR A 200 3.22 23.84 4.43
C TYR A 200 3.72 22.40 4.25
N ILE A 201 5.02 22.14 4.39
CA ILE A 201 5.56 20.76 4.39
C ILE A 201 4.95 19.93 5.53
N GLU A 202 4.85 20.49 6.73
CA GLU A 202 4.19 19.83 7.87
C GLU A 202 2.69 19.60 7.60
N SER A 203 2.01 20.56 6.98
CA SER A 203 0.62 20.40 6.56
C SER A 203 0.43 19.24 5.58
N ILE A 204 1.34 19.04 4.62
CA ILE A 204 1.32 17.89 3.70
C ILE A 204 1.41 16.57 4.49
N LEU A 205 2.33 16.48 5.47
CA LEU A 205 2.47 15.29 6.30
C LEU A 205 1.20 15.00 7.12
N VAL A 206 0.67 16.01 7.80
CA VAL A 206 -0.52 15.88 8.65
C VAL A 206 -1.75 15.51 7.82
N ASN A 207 -2.00 16.25 6.73
CA ASN A 207 -3.14 15.99 5.86
C ASN A 207 -2.99 14.63 5.17
N GLY A 208 -1.81 14.30 4.66
CA GLY A 208 -1.53 13.02 4.02
C GLY A 208 -1.77 11.83 4.95
N ARG A 209 -1.25 11.88 6.19
CA ARG A 209 -1.49 10.85 7.21
C ARG A 209 -2.98 10.71 7.55
N THR A 210 -3.66 11.83 7.77
CA THR A 210 -5.08 11.85 8.13
C THR A 210 -5.95 11.32 7.00
N GLY A 211 -5.73 11.76 5.77
CA GLY A 211 -6.48 11.30 4.60
C GLY A 211 -6.29 9.82 4.30
N LEU A 212 -5.06 9.31 4.40
CA LEU A 212 -4.79 7.88 4.24
C LEU A 212 -5.48 7.03 5.33
N GLN A 213 -5.54 7.51 6.58
CA GLN A 213 -6.29 6.84 7.65
C GLN A 213 -7.79 6.83 7.37
N GLN A 214 -8.36 7.94 6.90
CA GLN A 214 -9.77 8.02 6.52
C GLN A 214 -10.10 7.07 5.37
N LEU A 215 -9.24 6.99 4.34
CA LEU A 215 -9.38 6.02 3.25
C LEU A 215 -9.34 4.59 3.78
N ARG A 216 -8.42 4.27 4.71
CA ARG A 216 -8.36 2.93 5.33
C ARG A 216 -9.66 2.61 6.05
N ASP A 217 -10.15 3.53 6.87
CA ASP A 217 -11.36 3.29 7.68
C ASP A 217 -12.60 3.09 6.80
N ALA A 218 -12.69 3.85 5.70
CA ALA A 218 -13.72 3.66 4.68
C ALA A 218 -13.57 2.30 3.97
N ALA A 219 -12.35 1.91 3.58
CA ALA A 219 -12.07 0.65 2.89
C ALA A 219 -12.37 -0.58 3.77
N VAL A 220 -12.02 -0.52 5.06
CA VAL A 220 -12.36 -1.55 6.06
C VAL A 220 -13.88 -1.66 6.21
N THR A 221 -14.57 -0.53 6.36
CA THR A 221 -16.03 -0.48 6.52
C THR A 221 -16.75 -1.06 5.31
N ASN A 222 -16.29 -0.72 4.10
CA ASN A 222 -16.91 -1.13 2.85
C ASN A 222 -16.42 -2.49 2.34
N ARG A 223 -15.47 -3.14 3.03
CA ARG A 223 -14.76 -4.34 2.56
C ARG A 223 -14.21 -4.19 1.14
N THR A 224 -13.66 -3.01 0.84
CA THR A 224 -13.00 -2.73 -0.45
C THR A 224 -11.88 -3.75 -0.67
N ALA A 225 -11.65 -4.15 -1.91
CA ALA A 225 -10.52 -5.05 -2.20
C ALA A 225 -9.18 -4.33 -1.94
N PRO A 226 -8.15 -5.00 -1.36
CA PRO A 226 -6.88 -4.35 -1.01
C PRO A 226 -6.16 -3.67 -2.17
N ASP A 227 -6.29 -4.20 -3.39
CA ASP A 227 -5.74 -3.62 -4.62
C ASP A 227 -6.44 -2.33 -5.02
N VAL A 228 -7.78 -2.27 -4.87
CA VAL A 228 -8.56 -1.05 -5.08
C VAL A 228 -8.17 0.02 -4.07
N PHE A 229 -8.04 -0.34 -2.79
CA PHE A 229 -7.57 0.59 -1.75
C PHE A 229 -6.14 1.10 -2.04
N ALA A 230 -5.24 0.24 -2.52
CA ALA A 230 -3.90 0.66 -2.91
C ALA A 230 -3.92 1.67 -4.08
N ALA A 231 -4.82 1.49 -5.04
CA ALA A 231 -5.04 2.46 -6.13
C ALA A 231 -5.59 3.79 -5.60
N GLU A 232 -6.56 3.77 -4.69
CA GLU A 232 -7.11 4.98 -4.04
C GLU A 232 -6.04 5.75 -3.26
N CYS A 233 -5.21 5.04 -2.49
CA CYS A 233 -4.06 5.65 -1.79
C CYS A 233 -3.10 6.33 -2.76
N THR A 234 -2.82 5.68 -3.90
CA THR A 234 -1.92 6.22 -4.93
C THR A 234 -2.51 7.49 -5.54
N ALA A 235 -3.77 7.47 -5.95
CA ALA A 235 -4.45 8.63 -6.51
C ALA A 235 -4.51 9.81 -5.52
N TYR A 236 -4.77 9.52 -4.24
CA TYR A 236 -4.76 10.53 -3.19
C TYR A 236 -3.38 11.16 -3.00
N LEU A 237 -2.32 10.35 -2.97
CA LEU A 237 -0.94 10.84 -2.86
C LEU A 237 -0.53 11.67 -4.08
N ASP A 238 -0.93 11.28 -5.29
CA ASP A 238 -0.67 12.04 -6.52
C ASP A 238 -1.38 13.40 -6.49
N GLN A 239 -2.64 13.43 -6.06
CA GLN A 239 -3.38 14.69 -5.89
C GLN A 239 -2.67 15.60 -4.88
N LEU A 240 -2.25 15.07 -3.73
CA LEU A 240 -1.56 15.84 -2.70
C LEU A 240 -0.21 16.35 -3.19
N ALA A 241 0.55 15.54 -3.95
CA ALA A 241 1.80 15.94 -4.57
C ALA A 241 1.62 17.05 -5.62
N ASN A 242 0.55 17.00 -6.41
CA ASN A 242 0.22 18.05 -7.39
C ASN A 242 -0.15 19.37 -6.69
N GLN A 243 -0.99 19.31 -5.65
CA GLN A 243 -1.33 20.47 -4.83
C GLN A 243 -0.09 21.07 -4.17
N ALA A 244 0.79 20.22 -3.63
CA ALA A 244 2.03 20.64 -3.03
C ALA A 244 2.93 21.38 -4.02
N SER A 245 3.16 20.77 -5.19
CA SER A 245 4.01 21.34 -6.24
C SER A 245 3.49 22.69 -6.73
N ALA A 246 2.18 22.81 -6.94
CA ALA A 246 1.54 24.07 -7.33
C ALA A 246 1.74 25.16 -6.26
N LYS A 247 1.55 24.83 -4.97
CA LYS A 247 1.74 25.80 -3.89
C LYS A 247 3.21 26.21 -3.74
N PHE A 248 4.14 25.29 -3.94
CA PHE A 248 5.56 25.61 -3.92
C PHE A 248 5.96 26.56 -5.05
N ALA A 249 5.46 26.34 -6.27
CA ALA A 249 5.68 27.25 -7.40
C ALA A 249 5.17 28.67 -7.10
N GLU A 250 3.99 28.78 -6.50
CA GLU A 250 3.41 30.06 -6.04
C GLU A 250 4.32 30.77 -5.01
N LEU A 251 4.81 30.04 -4.00
CA LEU A 251 5.61 30.61 -2.92
C LEU A 251 7.01 31.06 -3.38
N THR A 252 7.58 30.38 -4.37
CA THR A 252 8.94 30.68 -4.87
C THR A 252 8.95 31.65 -6.04
N GLY A 253 7.81 31.86 -6.70
CA GLY A 253 7.74 32.63 -7.94
C GLY A 253 8.43 31.93 -9.11
N ALA A 254 8.74 30.63 -8.99
CA ALA A 254 9.18 29.82 -10.12
C ALA A 254 7.94 29.52 -10.98
N SER A 255 7.92 30.01 -12.23
CA SER A 255 6.94 29.56 -13.21
C SER A 255 7.15 28.06 -13.49
N ASN A 256 6.06 27.30 -13.60
CA ASN A 256 6.10 25.93 -14.10
C ASN A 256 6.54 25.96 -15.58
N GLU A 257 7.84 25.88 -15.83
CA GLU A 257 8.37 25.49 -17.15
C GLU A 257 8.33 23.97 -17.32
#